data_AF-A0A7W4PCJ0-F1
#
_entry.id   AF-A0A7W4PCJ0-F1
#
_cell.length_a   1.000
_cell.length_b   1.000
_cell.length_c   1.000
_cell.angle_alpha   90.00
_cell.angle_beta   90.00
_cell.angle_gamma   90.00
#
_symmetry.space_group_name_H-M   'P 1'
#
loop_
_entity.id
_entity.type
_entity.pdbx_description
1 polymer ?
#
loop_
_entity_poly.entity_id
_entity_poly.type
_entity_poly.pdbx_seq_one_letter_code
_entity_poly.pdbx_strand_id
1 'polypeptide(L)'
;MARLTECLIPVANVDDLQKIFDDFPDRYGKEMNGGIRKRLVLSSLSKADDSPLVAWTWRFLERSAIGFEFLFFDGYGGTQSRHRAANSPHGRLGESADFVPLHRRIESHSPRPGLDLASPCFCRVVPGTMLVETMERIWQPIATRDDWSTLHDMLGAMGDMKAALFLPLA
;
A
#
# COMPACT_ATOMS: atom_id res chain seq x y z
N MET A 1 15.15 17.84 -3.05
CA MET A 1 16.00 18.14 -1.88
C MET A 1 17.15 19.07 -2.21
N ALA A 2 17.99 18.81 -3.24
CA ALA A 2 19.14 19.67 -3.60
C ALA A 2 18.85 21.18 -3.64
N ARG A 3 17.78 21.57 -4.35
CA ARG A 3 17.38 22.99 -4.48
C ARG A 3 16.97 23.63 -3.15
N LEU A 4 16.29 22.89 -2.28
CA LEU A 4 15.93 23.38 -0.94
C LEU A 4 17.19 23.57 -0.08
N THR A 5 18.14 22.64 -0.16
CA THR A 5 19.39 22.73 0.61
C THR A 5 20.26 23.90 0.17
N GLU A 6 20.32 24.21 -1.11
CA GLU A 6 21.02 25.40 -1.62
C GLU A 6 20.47 26.70 -1.00
N CYS A 7 19.15 26.80 -0.81
CA CYS A 7 18.52 27.91 -0.12
C CYS A 7 18.90 28.01 1.37
N LEU A 8 19.36 26.92 1.99
CA LEU A 8 19.71 26.85 3.41
C LEU A 8 21.20 27.10 3.68
N ILE A 9 22.06 27.09 2.66
CA ILE A 9 23.51 27.33 2.80
C ILE A 9 23.82 28.62 3.58
N PRO A 10 23.12 29.76 3.38
CA PRO A 10 23.44 30.99 4.10
C PRO A 10 23.17 30.92 5.62
N VAL A 11 22.37 29.95 6.08
CA VAL A 11 21.87 29.87 7.47
C VAL A 11 22.18 28.55 8.16
N ALA A 12 22.88 27.62 7.51
CA ALA A 12 23.19 26.30 8.04
C ALA A 12 24.60 25.82 7.64
N ASN A 13 25.16 24.92 8.43
CA ASN A 13 26.46 24.32 8.16
C ASN A 13 26.37 23.33 6.99
N VAL A 14 27.25 23.49 5.99
CA VAL A 14 27.24 22.67 4.76
C VAL A 14 27.54 21.19 5.04
N ASP A 15 28.45 20.87 5.97
CA ASP A 15 28.77 19.49 6.32
C ASP A 15 27.57 18.79 6.98
N ASP A 16 26.82 19.51 7.82
CA ASP A 16 25.60 18.98 8.43
C ASP A 16 24.49 18.77 7.41
N LEU A 17 24.37 19.67 6.42
CA LEU A 17 23.46 19.51 5.29
C LEU A 17 23.83 18.29 4.42
N GLN A 18 25.11 18.04 4.20
CA GLN A 18 25.59 16.88 3.44
C GLN A 18 25.27 15.56 4.17
N LYS A 19 25.48 15.49 5.49
CA LYS A 19 25.12 14.30 6.29
C LYS A 19 23.65 13.91 6.15
N ILE A 20 22.75 14.88 6.02
CA ILE A 20 21.32 14.62 5.80
C ILE A 20 21.08 13.97 4.43
N PHE A 21 21.80 14.38 3.39
CA PHE A 21 21.71 13.75 2.07
C PHE A 21 22.23 12.32 2.09
N ASP A 22 23.36 12.10 2.74
CA ASP A 22 24.01 10.79 2.78
C ASP A 22 23.12 9.75 3.50
N ASP A 23 22.37 10.18 4.53
CA ASP A 23 21.47 9.31 5.30
C ASP A 23 20.07 9.15 4.65
N PHE A 24 19.69 10.05 3.72
CA PHE A 24 18.34 10.02 3.13
C PHE A 24 17.99 8.70 2.42
N PRO A 25 18.86 8.09 1.58
CA PRO A 25 18.55 6.82 0.92
C PRO A 25 18.20 5.69 1.89
N ASP A 26 18.92 5.58 3.00
CA ASP A 26 18.66 4.56 4.02
C ASP A 26 17.34 4.81 4.76
N ARG A 27 17.06 6.08 5.12
CA ARG A 27 15.77 6.47 5.72
C ARG A 27 14.61 6.20 4.78
N TYR A 28 14.74 6.61 3.52
CA TYR A 28 13.73 6.38 2.49
C TYR A 28 13.48 4.89 2.27
N GLY A 29 14.55 4.08 2.16
CA GLY A 29 14.43 2.63 2.01
C GLY A 29 13.72 1.99 3.21
N LYS A 30 14.06 2.39 4.43
CA LYS A 30 13.41 1.92 5.66
C LYS A 30 11.91 2.24 5.67
N GLU A 31 11.53 3.48 5.36
CA GLU A 31 10.12 3.90 5.35
C GLU A 31 9.34 3.29 4.19
N MET A 32 9.96 3.11 3.02
CA MET A 32 9.36 2.42 1.88
C MET A 32 9.05 0.96 2.22
N ASN A 33 10.02 0.25 2.80
CA ASN A 33 9.86 -1.11 3.31
C ASN A 33 8.73 -1.18 4.36
N GLY A 34 8.73 -0.23 5.29
CA GLY A 34 7.67 -0.09 6.29
C GLY A 34 6.30 0.17 5.68
N GLY A 35 6.21 0.99 4.63
CA GLY A 35 4.98 1.34 3.93
C GLY A 35 4.35 0.16 3.20
N ILE A 36 5.14 -0.64 2.48
CA ILE A 36 4.66 -1.86 1.81
C ILE A 36 4.13 -2.87 2.85
N ARG A 37 4.90 -3.11 3.93
CA ARG A 37 4.44 -4.01 5.00
C ARG A 37 3.20 -3.49 5.73
N LYS A 38 3.07 -2.17 5.91
CA LYS A 38 1.86 -1.55 6.51
C LYS A 38 0.64 -1.85 5.65
N ARG A 39 0.73 -1.68 4.33
CA ARG A 39 -0.38 -1.95 3.40
C ARG A 39 -0.77 -3.43 3.31
N LEU A 40 0.21 -4.34 3.42
CA LEU A 40 -0.03 -5.78 3.48
C LEU A 40 -0.37 -6.29 4.88
N VAL A 41 -0.28 -5.43 5.90
CA VAL A 41 -0.46 -5.79 7.32
C VAL A 41 0.46 -6.94 7.75
N LEU A 42 1.73 -6.81 7.42
CA LEU A 42 2.79 -7.75 7.75
C LEU A 42 3.75 -7.18 8.79
N SER A 43 4.18 -8.03 9.72
CA SER A 43 5.26 -7.77 10.66
C SER A 43 6.60 -7.74 9.91
N SER A 44 7.59 -6.99 10.40
CA SER A 44 8.95 -7.04 9.83
C SER A 44 9.60 -8.38 10.18
N LEU A 45 10.33 -8.96 9.23
CA LEU A 45 11.16 -10.14 9.50
C LEU A 45 12.62 -9.71 9.73
N SER A 46 13.23 -9.05 8.74
CA SER A 46 14.57 -8.48 8.82
C SER A 46 14.77 -7.43 7.71
N LYS A 47 15.77 -6.54 7.80
CA LYS A 47 16.09 -5.60 6.69
C LYS A 47 16.39 -6.36 5.38
N ALA A 48 17.04 -7.52 5.49
CA ALA A 48 17.45 -8.33 4.35
C ALA A 48 16.25 -9.03 3.67
N ASP A 49 15.18 -9.35 4.41
CA ASP A 49 13.97 -9.97 3.87
C ASP A 49 12.92 -8.94 3.43
N ASP A 50 12.85 -7.81 4.14
CA ASP A 50 11.89 -6.74 3.88
C ASP A 50 12.18 -6.01 2.55
N SER A 51 13.45 -5.80 2.21
CA SER A 51 13.82 -5.03 1.01
C SER A 51 13.47 -5.78 -0.30
N PRO A 52 13.76 -7.09 -0.43
CA PRO A 52 13.28 -7.88 -1.55
C PRO A 52 11.76 -7.93 -1.69
N LEU A 53 10.99 -7.91 -0.59
CA LEU A 53 9.52 -7.86 -0.66
C LEU A 53 9.05 -6.61 -1.43
N VAL A 54 9.66 -5.45 -1.17
CA VAL A 54 9.36 -4.20 -1.90
C VAL A 54 9.71 -4.33 -3.38
N ALA A 55 10.92 -4.81 -3.70
CA ALA A 55 11.35 -4.94 -5.09
C ALA A 55 10.43 -5.86 -5.91
N TRP A 56 10.01 -6.98 -5.33
CA TRP A 56 9.07 -7.91 -5.98
C TRP A 56 7.64 -7.37 -6.06
N THR A 57 7.21 -6.57 -5.08
CA THR A 57 5.92 -5.86 -5.13
C THR A 57 5.85 -4.94 -6.35
N TRP A 58 6.89 -4.12 -6.57
CA TRP A 58 6.91 -3.22 -7.73
C TRP A 58 6.95 -3.97 -9.06
N ARG A 59 7.79 -5.01 -9.17
CA ARG A 59 7.84 -5.86 -10.38
C ARG A 59 6.51 -6.53 -10.69
N PHE A 60 5.80 -6.99 -9.66
CA PHE A 60 4.46 -7.55 -9.81
C PHE A 60 3.48 -6.51 -10.32
N LEU A 61 3.42 -5.33 -9.69
CA LEU A 61 2.50 -4.25 -10.08
C LEU A 61 2.76 -3.78 -11.52
N GLU A 62 4.02 -3.64 -11.90
CA GLU A 62 4.44 -3.27 -13.25
C GLU A 62 4.03 -4.31 -14.29
N ARG A 63 4.35 -5.60 -14.06
CA ARG A 63 4.10 -6.67 -15.04
C ARG A 63 2.63 -7.07 -15.15
N SER A 64 1.89 -7.01 -14.06
CA SER A 64 0.51 -7.46 -14.03
C SER A 64 -0.49 -6.39 -14.45
N ALA A 65 -0.13 -5.12 -14.28
CA ALA A 65 -1.02 -3.98 -14.49
C ALA A 65 -2.39 -4.12 -13.80
N ILE A 66 -2.46 -4.85 -12.68
CA ILE A 66 -3.75 -5.11 -12.01
C ILE A 66 -4.39 -3.88 -11.35
N GLY A 67 -3.66 -2.78 -11.25
CA GLY A 67 -4.02 -1.63 -10.43
C GLY A 67 -3.35 -1.69 -9.06
N PHE A 68 -3.00 -0.52 -8.53
CA PHE A 68 -2.13 -0.41 -7.37
C PHE A 68 -2.75 -1.03 -6.10
N GLU A 69 -4.04 -0.81 -5.88
CA GLU A 69 -4.76 -1.16 -4.66
C GLU A 69 -5.03 -2.66 -4.54
N PHE A 70 -5.19 -3.36 -5.66
CA PHE A 70 -5.62 -4.77 -5.70
C PHE A 70 -4.64 -5.71 -5.01
N LEU A 71 -3.33 -5.55 -5.25
CA LEU A 71 -2.31 -6.37 -4.57
C LEU A 71 -2.43 -6.28 -3.04
N PHE A 72 -2.62 -5.06 -2.52
CA PHE A 72 -2.69 -4.84 -1.08
C PHE A 72 -4.01 -5.30 -0.50
N PHE A 73 -5.11 -5.15 -1.24
CA PHE A 73 -6.43 -5.61 -0.83
C PHE A 73 -6.50 -7.15 -0.71
N ASP A 74 -6.03 -7.86 -1.74
CA ASP A 74 -6.00 -9.31 -1.75
C ASP A 74 -4.94 -9.86 -0.79
N GLY A 75 -3.79 -9.19 -0.71
CA GLY A 75 -2.67 -9.57 0.15
C GLY A 75 -2.76 -9.13 1.62
N TYR A 76 -3.86 -8.51 2.05
CA TYR A 76 -4.03 -8.00 3.41
C TYR A 76 -3.99 -9.12 4.46
N GLY A 77 -2.97 -9.11 5.32
CA GLY A 77 -2.74 -10.17 6.31
C GLY A 77 -1.98 -11.38 5.76
N GLY A 78 -1.43 -11.29 4.56
CA GLY A 78 -0.58 -12.31 3.95
C GLY A 78 -1.29 -13.66 3.80
N THR A 79 -0.76 -14.70 4.47
CA THR A 79 -1.31 -16.06 4.35
C THR A 79 -2.76 -16.17 4.82
N GLN A 80 -3.20 -15.32 5.75
CA GLN A 80 -4.56 -15.37 6.28
C GLN A 80 -5.62 -14.94 5.24
N SER A 81 -5.26 -14.13 4.25
CA SER A 81 -6.19 -13.73 3.17
C SER A 81 -6.14 -14.63 1.94
N ARG A 82 -5.34 -15.71 1.93
CA ARG A 82 -5.14 -16.56 0.74
C ARG A 82 -6.46 -17.03 0.12
N HIS A 83 -7.41 -17.46 0.94
CA HIS A 83 -8.71 -17.90 0.45
C HIS A 83 -9.47 -16.75 -0.26
N ARG A 84 -9.46 -15.54 0.32
CA ARG A 84 -10.08 -14.37 -0.30
C ARG A 84 -9.37 -13.98 -1.59
N ALA A 85 -8.04 -13.92 -1.57
CA ALA A 85 -7.22 -13.59 -2.73
C ALA A 85 -7.46 -14.54 -3.91
N ALA A 86 -7.58 -15.84 -3.66
CA ALA A 86 -7.87 -16.84 -4.69
C ALA A 86 -9.26 -16.69 -5.32
N ASN A 87 -10.23 -16.15 -4.57
CA ASN A 87 -11.59 -15.89 -5.03
C ASN A 87 -11.78 -14.46 -5.57
N SER A 88 -10.72 -13.65 -5.64
CA SER A 88 -10.78 -12.30 -6.20
C SER A 88 -10.87 -12.33 -7.73
N PRO A 89 -11.27 -11.23 -8.39
CA PRO A 89 -11.20 -11.09 -9.85
C PRO A 89 -9.80 -11.35 -10.43
N HIS A 90 -8.74 -11.23 -9.62
CA HIS A 90 -7.35 -11.42 -10.00
C HIS A 90 -6.72 -12.70 -9.46
N GLY A 91 -7.51 -13.63 -8.88
CA GLY A 91 -6.99 -14.84 -8.24
C GLY A 91 -6.07 -15.68 -9.14
N ARG A 92 -6.39 -15.76 -10.44
CA ARG A 92 -5.57 -16.46 -11.45
C ARG A 92 -4.18 -15.85 -11.64
N LEU A 93 -4.03 -14.53 -11.45
CA LEU A 93 -2.71 -13.91 -11.52
C LEU A 93 -1.83 -14.37 -10.36
N GLY A 94 -2.41 -14.62 -9.19
CA GLY A 94 -1.68 -15.19 -8.06
C GLY A 94 -1.15 -16.62 -8.30
N GLU A 95 -1.69 -17.33 -9.28
CA GLU A 95 -1.24 -18.69 -9.65
C GLU A 95 -0.06 -18.67 -10.65
N SER A 96 0.28 -17.51 -11.21
CA SER A 96 1.35 -17.39 -12.19
C SER A 96 2.72 -17.71 -11.58
N ALA A 97 3.49 -18.55 -12.26
CA ALA A 97 4.85 -18.90 -11.88
C ALA A 97 5.77 -17.68 -11.73
N ASP A 98 5.51 -16.62 -12.52
CA ASP A 98 6.26 -15.35 -12.47
C ASP A 98 6.17 -14.64 -11.11
N PHE A 99 5.12 -14.94 -10.34
CA PHE A 99 4.81 -14.24 -9.09
C PHE A 99 5.01 -15.10 -7.83
N VAL A 100 5.38 -16.38 -7.99
CA VAL A 100 5.83 -17.24 -6.89
C VAL A 100 6.89 -16.57 -6.00
N PRO A 101 7.88 -15.82 -6.53
CA PRO A 101 8.84 -15.12 -5.68
C PRO A 101 8.22 -14.05 -4.76
N LEU A 102 7.16 -13.36 -5.19
CA LEU A 102 6.44 -12.41 -4.34
C LEU A 102 5.62 -13.16 -3.29
N HIS A 103 4.87 -14.18 -3.70
CA HIS A 103 4.04 -14.97 -2.78
C HIS A 103 4.87 -15.58 -1.65
N ARG A 104 6.00 -16.22 -1.95
CA ARG A 104 6.89 -16.79 -0.92
C ARG A 104 7.37 -15.76 0.09
N ARG A 105 7.63 -14.52 -0.37
CA ARG A 105 8.04 -13.42 0.52
C ARG A 105 6.88 -12.94 1.38
N ILE A 106 5.68 -12.82 0.83
CA ILE A 106 4.50 -12.51 1.64
C ILE A 106 4.25 -13.62 2.68
N GLU A 107 4.37 -14.88 2.28
CA GLU A 107 4.17 -16.06 3.13
C GLU A 107 5.20 -16.20 4.25
N SER A 108 6.43 -15.70 4.06
CA SER A 108 7.47 -15.76 5.08
C SER A 108 7.28 -14.73 6.20
N HIS A 109 6.43 -13.73 6.01
CA HIS A 109 6.16 -12.71 7.03
C HIS A 109 4.89 -13.07 7.80
N SER A 110 4.97 -12.99 9.12
CA SER A 110 3.77 -13.09 9.96
C SER A 110 2.89 -11.85 9.79
N PRO A 111 1.56 -11.99 9.81
CA PRO A 111 0.66 -10.86 9.88
C PRO A 111 0.90 -10.02 11.13
N ARG A 112 0.51 -8.75 11.12
CA ARG A 112 0.59 -7.90 12.31
C ARG A 112 -0.44 -8.33 13.36
N PRO A 113 -0.12 -8.23 14.66
CA PRO A 113 -1.12 -8.38 15.72
C PRO A 113 -2.30 -7.42 15.54
N GLY A 114 -3.50 -7.87 15.88
CA GLY A 114 -4.73 -7.07 15.78
C GLY A 114 -5.36 -7.01 14.40
N LEU A 115 -4.82 -7.73 13.41
CA LEU A 115 -5.43 -7.92 12.08
C LEU A 115 -6.90 -8.37 12.22
N ASP A 116 -7.81 -7.59 11.62
CA ASP A 116 -9.21 -7.96 11.49
C ASP A 116 -9.55 -8.25 10.03
N LEU A 117 -9.79 -9.53 9.72
CA LEU A 117 -10.23 -9.99 8.40
C LEU A 117 -11.74 -9.80 8.16
N ALA A 118 -12.52 -9.59 9.22
CA ALA A 118 -13.96 -9.36 9.16
C ALA A 118 -14.33 -7.89 8.99
N SER A 119 -13.32 -6.99 8.88
CA SER A 119 -13.54 -5.58 8.61
C SER A 119 -14.43 -5.38 7.37
N PRO A 120 -15.41 -4.45 7.42
CA PRO A 120 -16.28 -4.14 6.28
C PRO A 120 -15.54 -3.83 4.98
N CYS A 121 -14.30 -3.31 5.09
CA CYS A 121 -13.42 -3.08 3.96
C CYS A 121 -13.26 -4.34 3.07
N PHE A 122 -13.13 -5.52 3.68
CA PHE A 122 -12.88 -6.79 2.99
C PHE A 122 -14.13 -7.63 2.70
N CYS A 123 -15.32 -7.12 3.02
CA CYS A 123 -16.58 -7.68 2.53
C CYS A 123 -16.86 -7.30 1.06
N ARG A 124 -16.12 -6.32 0.52
CA ARG A 124 -16.21 -5.89 -0.88
C ARG A 124 -15.43 -6.83 -1.80
N VAL A 125 -15.86 -6.92 -3.05
CA VAL A 125 -15.19 -7.74 -4.08
C VAL A 125 -13.96 -7.03 -4.67
N VAL A 126 -13.96 -5.69 -4.66
CA VAL A 126 -12.88 -4.86 -5.20
C VAL A 126 -12.53 -3.73 -4.23
N PRO A 127 -11.26 -3.28 -4.17
CA PRO A 127 -10.88 -2.13 -3.38
C PRO A 127 -11.49 -0.84 -3.94
N GLY A 128 -11.66 0.16 -3.06
CA GLY A 128 -11.87 1.54 -3.52
C GLY A 128 -10.59 2.09 -4.13
N THR A 129 -10.70 2.79 -5.27
CA THR A 129 -9.57 3.39 -5.98
C THR A 129 -9.75 4.90 -6.13
N MET A 130 -8.63 5.62 -6.28
CA MET A 130 -8.61 7.07 -6.52
C MET A 130 -8.21 7.40 -7.96
N LEU A 131 -8.67 6.59 -8.90
CA LEU A 131 -8.45 6.83 -10.33
C LEU A 131 -9.30 8.02 -10.79
N VAL A 132 -8.79 8.75 -11.79
CA VAL A 132 -9.45 9.93 -12.33
C VAL A 132 -10.88 9.60 -12.77
N GLU A 133 -11.06 8.48 -13.47
CA GLU A 133 -12.37 8.03 -13.96
C GLU A 133 -13.32 7.64 -12.82
N THR A 134 -12.79 7.14 -11.71
CA THR A 134 -13.58 6.88 -10.49
C THR A 134 -14.05 8.21 -9.89
N MET A 135 -13.16 9.19 -9.79
CA MET A 135 -13.47 10.51 -9.22
C MET A 135 -14.44 11.29 -10.10
N GLU A 136 -14.26 11.27 -11.42
CA GLU A 136 -15.19 11.91 -12.37
C GLU A 136 -16.60 11.32 -12.26
N ARG A 137 -16.71 10.01 -12.07
CA ARG A 137 -17.99 9.34 -11.84
C ARG A 137 -18.65 9.74 -10.53
N ILE A 138 -17.86 9.97 -9.48
CA ILE A 138 -18.36 10.47 -8.18
C ILE A 138 -18.82 11.93 -8.32
N TRP A 139 -18.12 12.75 -9.10
CA TRP A 139 -18.44 14.16 -9.27
C TRP A 139 -19.62 14.41 -10.22
N GLN A 140 -19.89 13.51 -11.16
CA GLN A 140 -20.95 13.71 -12.15
C GLN A 140 -22.35 13.90 -11.52
N PRO A 141 -22.80 13.10 -10.53
CA PRO A 141 -24.09 13.32 -9.86
C PRO A 141 -24.14 14.62 -9.06
N ILE A 142 -23.02 15.01 -8.42
CA ILE A 142 -22.91 16.27 -7.68
C ILE A 142 -23.12 17.45 -8.64
N ALA A 143 -22.40 17.47 -9.76
CA ALA A 143 -22.46 18.57 -10.71
C ALA A 143 -23.82 18.69 -11.43
N THR A 144 -24.52 17.57 -11.63
CA THR A 144 -25.75 17.55 -12.42
C THR A 144 -27.03 17.58 -11.60
N ARG A 145 -26.99 17.10 -10.35
CA ARG A 145 -28.17 16.87 -9.52
C ARG A 145 -27.98 17.27 -8.06
N ASP A 146 -26.81 17.80 -7.69
CA ASP A 146 -26.43 18.08 -6.30
C ASP A 146 -26.57 16.82 -5.41
N ASP A 147 -26.32 15.64 -5.99
CA ASP A 147 -26.38 14.36 -5.28
C ASP A 147 -24.99 13.98 -4.75
N TRP A 148 -24.83 14.03 -3.43
CA TRP A 148 -23.58 13.75 -2.72
C TRP A 148 -23.44 12.30 -2.25
N SER A 149 -24.44 11.45 -2.52
CA SER A 149 -24.53 10.11 -1.94
C SER A 149 -23.31 9.24 -2.28
N THR A 150 -22.88 9.24 -3.55
CA THR A 150 -21.72 8.44 -4.00
C THR A 150 -20.40 8.90 -3.37
N LEU A 151 -20.24 10.21 -3.11
CA LEU A 151 -19.06 10.72 -2.40
C LEU A 151 -19.05 10.23 -0.96
N HIS A 152 -20.19 10.33 -0.26
CA HIS A 152 -20.30 9.86 1.11
C HIS A 152 -20.06 8.35 1.23
N ASP A 153 -20.57 7.55 0.30
CA ASP A 153 -20.31 6.11 0.24
C ASP A 153 -18.81 5.81 0.07
N MET A 154 -18.12 6.57 -0.79
CA MET A 154 -16.68 6.43 -0.99
C MET A 154 -15.89 6.84 0.27
N LEU A 155 -16.26 7.95 0.92
CA LEU A 155 -15.64 8.38 2.17
C LEU A 155 -15.85 7.36 3.31
N GLY A 156 -17.03 6.75 3.37
CA GLY A 156 -17.31 5.63 4.29
C GLY A 156 -16.40 4.44 4.03
N ALA A 157 -16.25 4.03 2.77
CA ALA A 157 -15.35 2.95 2.37
C ALA A 157 -13.87 3.25 2.71
N MET A 158 -13.42 4.49 2.52
CA MET A 158 -12.08 4.91 2.95
C MET A 158 -11.93 4.90 4.48
N GLY A 159 -12.99 5.22 5.21
CA GLY A 159 -13.07 5.09 6.66
C GLY A 159 -12.82 3.66 7.11
N ASP A 160 -13.50 2.69 6.48
CA ASP A 160 -13.32 1.26 6.76
C ASP A 160 -11.88 0.80 6.46
N MET A 161 -11.32 1.22 5.31
CA MET A 161 -9.93 0.92 4.94
C MET A 161 -8.94 1.51 5.94
N LYS A 162 -9.16 2.75 6.38
CA LYS A 162 -8.34 3.40 7.41
C LYS A 162 -8.40 2.62 8.71
N ALA A 163 -9.59 2.23 9.17
CA ALA A 163 -9.77 1.45 10.40
C ALA A 163 -9.03 0.09 10.33
N ALA A 164 -9.07 -0.58 9.17
CA ALA A 164 -8.37 -1.83 8.95
C ALA A 164 -6.83 -1.69 8.95
N LEU A 165 -6.30 -0.60 8.38
CA LEU A 165 -4.85 -0.41 8.22
C LEU A 165 -4.17 0.27 9.43
N PHE A 166 -4.89 1.09 10.19
CA PHE A 166 -4.35 1.76 11.39
C PHE A 166 -4.45 0.87 12.62
N LEU A 167 -3.71 -0.24 12.58
CA LEU A 167 -3.46 -1.05 13.78
C LEU A 167 -2.50 -0.30 14.72
N PRO A 168 -2.74 -0.30 16.05
CA PRO A 168 -1.81 0.28 17.00
C PRO A 168 -0.43 -0.36 16.83
N LEU A 169 0.62 0.46 16.88
CA LEU A 169 1.99 -0.03 16.89
C LEU A 169 2.19 -0.84 18.18
N ALA A 170 2.55 -2.12 18.04
CA ALA A 170 3.09 -2.92 19.14
C ALA A 170 4.50 -2.45 19.52
#